data_AF-A0A1L7SQ30-F1
#
_entry.id   AF-A0A1L7SQ30-F1
#
_cell.length_a   1.000
_cell.length_b   1.000
_cell.length_c   1.000
_cell.angle_alpha   90.00
_cell.angle_beta   90.00
_cell.angle_gamma   90.00
#
_symmetry.space_group_name_H-M   'P 1'
#
loop_
_entity.id
_entity.type
_entity.pdbx_description
1 polymer ?
#
loop_
_entity_poly.entity_id
_entity_poly.type
_entity_poly.pdbx_seq_one_letter_code
_entity_poly.pdbx_strand_id
1 'polypeptide(L)'
;MSPKQPCSDEHYNAPYETRHGVEAIIDTIVELLPHEILHHLRGFLEQNHRLAIHTQHYNSFDVKEIRDLDKHQALRFRNKTVLIYVLKGGGIGGLWELVLHNYLYRRWFQPYLSDIDHGECIAMVMKPIDQPRTSNDHDAVSHVLDVHSMINRRLDSIEHETPPFYTTRPLFRAFFIAIPGRNWGGCAALENIASLKVLIVLTGETKGLSAPISFASIADKSKARTLNGLEAVETNLETAVDFLMELEHREEDVFGLQPDPVAASRGMCPFTQEPLHEWVQDRARRLGWKGGEIVGPSSRWVDMNMYIAWTGFGAQVDAVMMNNRVRVMWDWHRRNCRCDKEWVFVDEDTSQDKSRVTSA
;
A
#
# COMPACT_ATOMS: atom_id res chain seq x y z
N MET A 1 -19.72 34.87 25.43
CA MET A 1 -18.57 34.13 24.87
C MET A 1 -19.15 33.04 24.00
N SER A 2 -19.03 33.17 22.67
CA SER A 2 -19.45 32.11 21.76
C SER A 2 -18.59 30.86 22.03
N PRO A 3 -19.19 29.67 22.16
CA PRO A 3 -18.40 28.46 22.29
C PRO A 3 -17.51 28.34 21.06
N LYS A 4 -16.20 28.20 21.28
CA LYS A 4 -15.26 27.85 20.22
C LYS A 4 -15.79 26.55 19.61
N GLN A 5 -16.06 26.60 18.32
CA GLN A 5 -16.34 25.41 17.53
C GLN A 5 -15.11 24.49 17.69
N PRO A 6 -15.27 23.24 18.15
CA PRO A 6 -14.13 22.37 18.40
C PRO A 6 -13.33 22.22 17.11
N CYS A 7 -12.00 22.29 17.24
CA CYS A 7 -11.09 22.02 16.13
C CYS A 7 -11.42 20.62 15.59
N SER A 8 -11.41 20.43 14.26
CA SER A 8 -11.78 19.17 13.60
C SER A 8 -11.03 17.93 14.09
N ASP A 9 -9.96 18.12 14.86
CA ASP A 9 -9.05 17.09 15.33
C ASP A 9 -9.42 16.54 16.73
N GLU A 10 -10.28 17.23 17.50
CA GLU A 10 -10.69 16.77 18.85
C GLU A 10 -11.42 15.42 18.83
N HIS A 11 -12.04 15.06 17.71
CA HIS A 11 -12.79 13.82 17.56
C HIS A 11 -11.90 12.56 17.56
N TYR A 12 -10.62 12.70 17.21
CA TYR A 12 -9.68 11.58 17.12
C TYR A 12 -8.71 11.51 18.31
N ASN A 13 -8.81 12.45 19.26
CA ASN A 13 -7.97 12.44 20.46
C ASN A 13 -8.32 11.25 21.35
N ALA A 14 -7.30 10.57 21.86
CA ALA A 14 -7.50 9.57 22.89
C ALA A 14 -8.01 10.23 24.19
N PRO A 15 -8.73 9.50 25.07
CA PRO A 15 -9.26 10.08 26.31
C PRO A 15 -8.20 10.78 27.18
N TYR A 16 -6.98 10.21 27.24
CA TYR A 16 -5.88 10.80 28.00
C TYR A 16 -5.24 12.01 27.29
N GLU A 17 -5.29 12.09 25.96
CA GLU A 17 -4.86 13.26 25.18
C GLU A 17 -5.81 14.43 25.40
N THR A 18 -7.11 14.16 25.47
CA THR A 18 -8.12 15.18 25.82
C THR A 18 -7.96 15.64 27.27
N ARG A 19 -7.61 14.73 28.20
CA ARG A 19 -7.43 15.04 29.62
C ARG A 19 -6.19 15.89 29.90
N HIS A 20 -5.07 15.57 29.25
CA HIS A 20 -3.76 16.16 29.58
C HIS A 20 -3.27 17.19 28.55
N GLY A 21 -3.81 17.15 27.32
CA GLY A 21 -3.27 17.86 26.17
C GLY A 21 -2.20 17.03 25.44
N VAL A 22 -2.27 17.02 24.10
CA VAL A 22 -1.34 16.26 23.23
C VAL A 22 0.10 16.71 23.43
N GLU A 23 0.36 18.03 23.46
CA GLU A 23 1.70 18.60 23.65
C GLU A 23 2.31 18.16 24.98
N ALA A 24 1.52 18.18 26.06
CA ALA A 24 1.99 17.78 27.38
C ALA A 24 2.45 16.31 27.44
N ILE A 25 1.82 15.44 26.65
CA ILE A 25 2.22 14.03 26.53
C ILE A 25 3.49 13.90 25.68
N ILE A 26 3.57 14.63 24.56
CA ILE A 26 4.75 14.63 23.68
C ILE A 26 5.99 15.12 24.43
N ASP A 27 5.83 16.17 25.23
CA ASP A 27 6.89 16.78 26.03
C ASP A 27 7.17 16.00 27.31
N THR A 28 6.46 14.89 27.55
CA THR A 28 6.66 13.98 28.70
C THR A 28 6.50 14.68 30.05
N ILE A 29 5.67 15.72 30.11
CA ILE A 29 5.42 16.52 31.33
C ILE A 29 4.25 15.99 32.17
N VAL A 30 3.58 14.93 31.71
CA VAL A 30 2.49 14.24 32.42
C VAL A 30 2.79 12.75 32.56
N GLU A 31 2.35 12.14 33.66
CA GLU A 31 2.39 10.70 33.83
C GLU A 31 1.16 10.04 33.19
N LEU A 32 1.40 9.01 32.38
CA LEU A 32 0.37 8.18 31.79
C LEU A 32 0.25 6.85 32.53
N LEU A 33 -0.96 6.30 32.58
CA LEU A 33 -1.18 4.94 33.07
C LEU A 33 -0.56 3.92 32.09
N PRO A 34 -0.18 2.71 32.54
CA PRO A 34 0.46 1.71 31.67
C PRO A 34 -0.33 1.41 30.39
N HIS A 35 -1.66 1.27 30.46
CA HIS A 35 -2.48 1.03 29.27
C HIS A 35 -2.55 2.25 28.33
N GLU A 36 -2.45 3.48 28.87
CA GLU A 36 -2.40 4.72 28.09
C GLU A 36 -1.07 4.84 27.34
N ILE A 37 0.04 4.43 27.97
CA ILE A 37 1.35 4.35 27.32
C ILE A 37 1.31 3.37 26.15
N LEU A 38 0.79 2.16 26.36
CA LEU A 38 0.68 1.14 25.31
C LEU A 38 -0.21 1.60 24.15
N HIS A 39 -1.35 2.23 24.45
CA HIS A 39 -2.21 2.85 23.42
C HIS A 39 -1.48 3.95 22.65
N HIS A 40 -0.78 4.85 23.34
CA HIS A 40 -0.02 5.93 22.72
C HIS A 40 1.09 5.39 21.79
N LEU A 41 1.83 4.38 22.23
CA LEU A 41 2.87 3.74 21.43
C LEU A 41 2.29 3.07 20.18
N ARG A 42 1.18 2.33 20.33
CA ARG A 42 0.48 1.73 19.19
C ARG A 42 0.02 2.79 18.18
N GLY A 43 -0.63 3.85 18.64
CA GLY A 43 -1.06 4.95 17.77
C GLY A 43 0.11 5.60 17.02
N PHE A 44 1.28 5.73 17.67
CA PHE A 44 2.47 6.26 17.03
C PHE A 44 3.03 5.32 15.94
N LEU A 45 3.05 4.01 16.19
CA LEU A 45 3.45 3.02 15.18
C LEU A 45 2.51 3.06 13.97
N GLU A 46 1.19 3.14 14.20
CA GLU A 46 0.19 3.26 13.13
C GLU A 46 0.37 4.52 12.29
N GLN A 47 0.66 5.67 12.92
CA GLN A 47 0.98 6.91 12.21
C GLN A 47 2.21 6.71 11.30
N ASN A 48 3.31 6.16 11.83
CA ASN A 48 4.53 6.00 11.06
C ASN A 48 4.33 5.02 9.91
N HIS A 49 3.65 3.91 10.17
CA HIS A 49 3.28 2.94 9.16
C HIS A 49 2.48 3.60 8.03
N ARG A 50 1.43 4.36 8.37
CA ARG A 50 0.57 5.06 7.41
C ARG A 50 1.37 6.02 6.51
N LEU A 51 2.24 6.83 7.10
CA LEU A 51 3.07 7.80 6.38
C LEU A 51 4.13 7.12 5.52
N ALA A 52 4.73 6.03 6.00
CA ALA A 52 5.76 5.31 5.28
C ALA A 52 5.20 4.60 4.05
N ILE A 53 4.09 3.86 4.19
CA ILE A 53 3.44 3.20 3.06
C ILE A 53 2.99 4.27 2.04
N HIS A 54 2.38 5.37 2.49
CA HIS A 54 2.04 6.49 1.59
C HIS A 54 3.25 7.00 0.81
N THR A 55 4.36 7.28 1.49
CA THR A 55 5.58 7.79 0.85
C THR A 55 6.14 6.80 -0.18
N GLN A 56 6.09 5.50 0.11
CA GLN A 56 6.51 4.45 -0.82
C GLN A 56 5.69 4.46 -2.12
N HIS A 57 4.38 4.74 -2.05
CA HIS A 57 3.53 4.82 -3.25
C HIS A 57 3.77 6.06 -4.11
N TYR A 58 4.29 7.14 -3.54
CA TYR A 58 4.59 8.38 -4.28
C TYR A 58 5.93 8.32 -5.03
N ASN A 59 6.83 7.42 -4.63
CA ASN A 59 8.13 7.27 -5.26
C ASN A 59 8.00 6.38 -6.50
N SER A 60 7.95 6.99 -7.68
CA SER A 60 8.12 6.28 -8.95
C SER A 60 9.55 5.73 -9.04
N PHE A 61 9.73 4.59 -9.71
CA PHE A 61 11.05 3.94 -9.84
C PHE A 61 11.55 4.01 -11.27
N ASP A 62 12.79 4.43 -11.46
CA ASP A 62 13.54 4.15 -12.69
C ASP A 62 13.89 2.65 -12.69
N VAL A 63 13.72 1.99 -13.83
CA VAL A 63 14.01 0.55 -13.96
C VAL A 63 15.49 0.26 -13.68
N LYS A 64 16.39 1.22 -13.94
CA LYS A 64 17.82 1.12 -13.63
C LYS A 64 18.08 1.10 -12.13
N GLU A 65 17.35 1.89 -11.35
CA GLU A 65 17.46 1.90 -9.88
C GLU A 65 17.11 0.54 -9.28
N ILE A 66 16.26 -0.25 -9.94
CA ILE A 66 15.88 -1.60 -9.48
C ILE A 66 17.06 -2.57 -9.51
N ARG A 67 17.93 -2.45 -10.53
CA ARG A 67 19.11 -3.34 -10.68
C ARG A 67 20.12 -3.10 -9.56
N ASP A 68 20.23 -1.85 -9.16
CA ASP A 68 21.21 -1.37 -8.20
C ASP A 68 20.61 -1.15 -6.81
N LEU A 69 19.40 -1.70 -6.52
CA LEU A 69 18.77 -1.57 -5.20
C LEU A 69 19.74 -2.03 -4.13
N ASP A 70 20.11 -1.13 -3.23
CA ASP A 70 20.82 -1.54 -2.03
C ASP A 70 19.88 -2.35 -1.10
N LYS A 71 20.46 -2.99 -0.07
CA LYS A 71 19.69 -3.79 0.88
C LYS A 71 18.58 -3.02 1.59
N HIS A 72 18.76 -1.72 1.83
CA HIS A 72 17.77 -0.87 2.51
C HIS A 72 16.63 -0.50 1.56
N GLN A 73 16.97 -0.12 0.33
CA GLN A 73 15.98 0.14 -0.70
C GLN A 73 15.15 -1.10 -0.99
N ALA A 74 15.74 -2.30 -0.94
CA ALA A 74 15.03 -3.56 -1.15
C ALA A 74 14.00 -3.90 -0.06
N LEU A 75 14.17 -3.43 1.18
CA LEU A 75 13.25 -3.74 2.28
C LEU A 75 11.80 -3.31 1.98
N ARG A 76 11.60 -2.28 1.15
CA ARG A 76 10.26 -1.81 0.77
C ARG A 76 9.43 -2.88 0.02
N PHE A 77 10.10 -3.82 -0.65
CA PHE A 77 9.46 -4.92 -1.39
C PHE A 77 9.24 -6.17 -0.52
N ARG A 78 9.79 -6.19 0.70
CA ARG A 78 9.66 -7.31 1.64
C ARG A 78 8.38 -7.15 2.47
N ASN A 79 7.89 -8.28 2.98
CA ASN A 79 6.68 -8.37 3.79
C ASN A 79 5.44 -7.77 3.11
N LYS A 80 5.39 -7.84 1.77
CA LYS A 80 4.23 -7.47 0.95
C LYS A 80 3.66 -8.71 0.28
N THR A 81 2.34 -8.77 0.12
CA THR A 81 1.69 -9.92 -0.51
C THR A 81 1.72 -9.82 -2.03
N VAL A 82 1.57 -8.62 -2.60
CA VAL A 82 1.57 -8.43 -4.05
C VAL A 82 2.16 -7.08 -4.49
N LEU A 83 2.66 -7.04 -5.73
CA LEU A 83 2.92 -5.80 -6.45
C LEU A 83 1.75 -5.42 -7.37
N ILE A 84 1.33 -4.16 -7.28
CA ILE A 84 0.34 -3.54 -8.16
C ILE A 84 1.07 -2.57 -9.09
N TYR A 85 1.15 -2.89 -10.37
CA TYR A 85 1.79 -2.06 -11.37
C TYR A 85 0.79 -1.10 -11.99
N VAL A 86 1.05 0.20 -11.89
CA VAL A 86 0.29 1.23 -12.58
C VAL A 86 0.91 1.46 -13.94
N LEU A 87 0.22 0.98 -14.98
CA LEU A 87 0.72 1.11 -16.35
C LEU A 87 0.57 2.56 -16.85
N LYS A 88 1.53 3.00 -17.67
CA LYS A 88 1.58 4.37 -18.19
C LYS A 88 0.28 4.75 -18.89
N GLY A 89 -0.34 5.82 -18.42
CA GLY A 89 -1.59 6.38 -18.94
C GLY A 89 -1.60 7.90 -18.84
N GLY A 90 -2.59 8.54 -19.46
CA GLY A 90 -2.90 9.96 -19.24
C GLY A 90 -3.74 10.08 -17.98
N GLY A 91 -3.27 10.77 -16.94
CA GLY A 91 -3.95 10.74 -15.64
C GLY A 91 -3.88 12.05 -14.86
N ILE A 92 -4.69 12.11 -13.82
CA ILE A 92 -5.05 13.28 -12.99
C ILE A 92 -3.92 13.71 -12.02
N GLY A 93 -2.67 13.32 -12.30
CA GLY A 93 -1.53 13.54 -11.41
C GLY A 93 -1.71 12.86 -10.05
N GLY A 94 -1.05 13.41 -9.02
CA GLY A 94 -0.90 12.82 -7.68
C GLY A 94 -2.16 12.47 -6.87
N LEU A 95 -3.36 12.84 -7.35
CA LEU A 95 -4.64 12.49 -6.73
C LEU A 95 -4.96 11.00 -6.90
N TRP A 96 -4.58 10.42 -8.04
CA TRP A 96 -4.79 8.99 -8.31
C TRP A 96 -4.05 8.11 -7.33
N GLU A 97 -2.76 8.40 -7.14
CA GLU A 97 -1.90 7.67 -6.21
C GLU A 97 -2.48 7.72 -4.79
N LEU A 98 -3.03 8.87 -4.37
CA LEU A 98 -3.65 9.01 -3.05
C LEU A 98 -4.93 8.19 -2.90
N VAL A 99 -5.84 8.26 -3.88
CA VAL A 99 -7.13 7.56 -3.82
C VAL A 99 -6.93 6.04 -3.83
N LEU A 100 -6.07 5.54 -4.72
CA LEU A 100 -5.76 4.10 -4.78
C LEU A 100 -5.11 3.62 -3.48
N HIS A 101 -4.12 4.35 -2.97
CA HIS A 101 -3.47 3.99 -1.71
C HIS A 101 -4.46 3.96 -0.54
N ASN A 102 -5.33 4.95 -0.44
CA ASN A 102 -6.34 5.02 0.61
C ASN A 102 -7.34 3.86 0.53
N TYR A 103 -7.77 3.51 -0.69
CA TYR A 103 -8.63 2.37 -0.91
C TYR A 103 -7.97 1.06 -0.44
N LEU A 104 -6.75 0.77 -0.92
CA LEU A 104 -6.02 -0.45 -0.56
C LEU A 104 -5.75 -0.55 0.94
N TYR A 105 -5.30 0.55 1.54
CA TYR A 105 -4.99 0.58 2.98
C TYR A 105 -6.22 0.28 3.83
N ARG A 106 -7.41 0.80 3.49
CA ARG A 106 -8.65 0.53 4.26
C ARG A 106 -9.19 -0.88 4.11
N ARG A 107 -8.89 -1.57 3.00
CA ARG A 107 -9.32 -2.96 2.81
C ARG A 107 -8.55 -3.90 3.74
N TRP A 108 -7.29 -3.58 4.02
CA TRP A 108 -6.40 -4.43 4.80
C TRP A 108 -6.25 -4.00 6.26
N PHE A 109 -6.04 -2.70 6.51
CA PHE A 109 -5.72 -2.20 7.84
C PHE A 109 -6.93 -2.25 8.78
N GLN A 110 -6.75 -2.96 9.89
CA GLN A 110 -7.67 -3.03 11.01
C GLN A 110 -7.05 -2.23 12.17
N PRO A 111 -7.68 -1.12 12.61
CA PRO A 111 -7.20 -0.34 13.74
C PRO A 111 -6.88 -1.22 14.95
N TYR A 112 -5.73 -0.98 15.57
CA TYR A 112 -5.18 -1.75 16.69
C TYR A 112 -4.83 -3.22 16.40
N LEU A 113 -5.40 -3.85 15.37
CA LEU A 113 -5.34 -5.29 15.16
C LEU A 113 -4.35 -5.72 14.08
N SER A 114 -4.09 -4.88 13.08
CA SER A 114 -3.10 -5.21 12.05
C SER A 114 -1.69 -5.25 12.64
N ASP A 115 -0.94 -6.29 12.31
CA ASP A 115 0.50 -6.32 12.50
C ASP A 115 1.15 -5.39 11.47
N ILE A 116 1.88 -4.37 11.95
CA ILE A 116 2.46 -3.28 11.14
C ILE A 116 3.96 -3.06 11.44
N ASP A 117 4.50 -3.88 12.34
CA ASP A 117 5.76 -3.63 13.03
C ASP A 117 6.96 -3.68 12.06
N HIS A 118 6.86 -4.44 10.96
CA HIS A 118 7.90 -4.57 9.91
C HIS A 118 7.41 -4.12 8.55
N GLY A 119 6.45 -3.18 8.55
CA GLY A 119 5.91 -2.56 7.35
C GLY A 119 5.04 -3.51 6.53
N GLU A 120 4.46 -4.53 7.15
CA GLU A 120 3.49 -5.43 6.53
C GLU A 120 2.38 -4.62 5.84
N CYS A 121 2.03 -5.00 4.63
CA CYS A 121 0.89 -4.44 3.91
C CYS A 121 0.53 -5.39 2.77
N ILE A 122 -0.76 -5.52 2.48
CA ILE A 122 -1.24 -6.42 1.44
C ILE A 122 -0.64 -6.11 0.05
N ALA A 123 -0.40 -4.83 -0.25
CA ALA A 123 -0.01 -4.41 -1.58
C ALA A 123 1.01 -3.28 -1.56
N MET A 124 1.98 -3.36 -2.47
CA MET A 124 2.82 -2.23 -2.86
C MET A 124 2.44 -1.78 -4.26
N VAL A 125 2.11 -0.50 -4.42
CA VAL A 125 1.83 0.09 -5.75
C VAL A 125 3.12 0.63 -6.32
N MET A 126 3.41 0.27 -7.56
CA MET A 126 4.61 0.67 -8.27
C MET A 126 4.25 1.28 -9.63
N LYS A 127 4.92 2.38 -9.95
CA LYS A 127 4.83 3.05 -11.25
C LYS A 127 6.23 3.13 -11.87
N PRO A 128 6.61 2.17 -12.71
CA PRO A 128 7.89 2.26 -13.42
C PRO A 128 7.91 3.51 -14.31
N ILE A 129 9.00 4.28 -14.30
CA ILE A 129 9.13 5.55 -15.03
C ILE A 129 9.35 5.29 -16.54
N ASP A 130 10.16 4.29 -16.87
CA ASP A 130 10.62 4.00 -18.23
C ASP A 130 9.66 3.15 -19.05
N GLN A 131 8.38 3.16 -18.70
CA GLN A 131 7.39 2.38 -19.41
C GLN A 131 7.28 2.85 -20.86
N PRO A 132 7.39 1.93 -21.84
CA PRO A 132 7.10 2.25 -23.23
C PRO A 132 5.64 2.72 -23.34
N ARG A 133 5.38 3.67 -24.23
CA ARG A 133 3.99 3.97 -24.60
C ARG A 133 3.51 2.78 -25.43
N THR A 134 2.77 1.87 -24.81
CA THR A 134 2.18 0.73 -25.49
C THR A 134 0.69 0.98 -25.70
N SER A 135 0.18 0.61 -26.88
CA SER A 135 -1.24 0.69 -27.21
C SER A 135 -2.02 -0.56 -26.78
N ASN A 136 -1.32 -1.66 -26.49
CA ASN A 136 -1.92 -2.94 -26.11
C ASN A 136 -1.43 -3.45 -24.74
N ASP A 137 -2.25 -4.31 -24.11
CA ASP A 137 -1.95 -4.89 -22.79
C ASP A 137 -0.80 -5.89 -22.82
N HIS A 138 -0.57 -6.57 -23.96
CA HIS A 138 0.45 -7.60 -24.09
C HIS A 138 1.85 -7.04 -23.87
N ASP A 139 2.18 -5.95 -24.55
CA ASP A 139 3.48 -5.31 -24.44
C ASP A 139 3.67 -4.67 -23.05
N ALA A 140 2.60 -4.08 -22.50
CA ALA A 140 2.63 -3.47 -21.17
C ALA A 140 2.88 -4.52 -20.07
N VAL A 141 2.19 -5.64 -20.14
CA VAL A 141 2.34 -6.75 -19.20
C VAL A 141 3.69 -7.46 -19.39
N SER A 142 4.19 -7.58 -20.62
CA SER A 142 5.55 -8.10 -20.86
C SER A 142 6.60 -7.25 -20.15
N HIS A 143 6.52 -5.93 -20.29
CA HIS A 143 7.46 -5.03 -19.63
C HIS A 143 7.37 -5.13 -18.10
N VAL A 144 6.15 -5.20 -17.56
CA VAL A 144 5.95 -5.38 -16.12
C VAL A 144 6.50 -6.72 -15.63
N LEU A 145 6.32 -7.81 -16.38
CA LEU A 145 6.86 -9.12 -16.06
C LEU A 145 8.39 -9.11 -15.99
N ASP A 146 9.05 -8.41 -16.92
CA ASP A 146 10.51 -8.24 -16.91
C ASP A 146 10.97 -7.49 -15.65
N VAL A 147 10.27 -6.40 -15.32
CA VAL A 147 10.54 -5.61 -14.10
C VAL A 147 10.32 -6.45 -12.85
N HIS A 148 9.21 -7.19 -12.79
CA HIS A 148 8.87 -8.08 -11.67
C HIS A 148 9.94 -9.16 -11.46
N SER A 149 10.36 -9.81 -12.54
CA SER A 149 11.43 -10.81 -12.52
C SER A 149 12.76 -10.22 -12.08
N MET A 150 13.06 -8.99 -12.50
CA MET A 150 14.27 -8.28 -12.10
C MET A 150 14.26 -7.91 -10.60
N ILE A 151 13.12 -7.47 -10.05
CA ILE A 151 12.95 -7.24 -8.61
C ILE A 151 13.21 -8.55 -7.86
N ASN A 152 12.53 -9.64 -8.22
CA ASN A 152 12.68 -10.93 -7.54
C ASN A 152 14.13 -11.41 -7.56
N ARG A 153 14.81 -11.34 -8.71
CA ARG A 153 16.23 -11.71 -8.81
C ARG A 153 17.12 -10.83 -7.92
N ARG A 154 16.83 -9.53 -7.85
CA ARG A 154 17.59 -8.63 -6.97
C ARG A 154 17.36 -8.97 -5.50
N LEU A 155 16.11 -9.22 -5.10
CA LEU A 155 15.76 -9.64 -3.74
C LEU A 155 16.43 -10.96 -3.35
N ASP A 156 16.57 -11.91 -4.29
CA ASP A 156 17.31 -13.15 -4.06
C ASP A 156 18.80 -12.88 -3.83
N SER A 157 19.41 -12.02 -4.66
CA SER A 157 20.85 -11.73 -4.58
C SER A 157 21.31 -11.09 -3.26
N ILE A 158 20.39 -10.46 -2.53
CA ILE A 158 20.66 -9.75 -1.27
C ILE A 158 19.96 -10.39 -0.08
N GLU A 159 19.41 -11.60 -0.23
CA GLU A 159 18.69 -12.30 0.83
C GLU A 159 19.55 -12.47 2.08
N HIS A 160 20.82 -12.85 1.92
CA HIS A 160 21.76 -13.02 3.03
C HIS A 160 22.17 -11.72 3.73
N GLU A 161 21.97 -10.57 3.08
CA GLU A 161 22.27 -9.24 3.64
C GLU A 161 21.04 -8.61 4.31
N THR A 162 19.87 -9.19 4.08
CA THR A 162 18.59 -8.68 4.56
C THR A 162 18.44 -9.06 6.04
N PRO A 163 18.02 -8.13 6.93
CA PRO A 163 17.79 -8.46 8.33
C PRO A 163 16.78 -9.62 8.47
N PRO A 164 16.89 -10.45 9.53
CA PRO A 164 15.87 -11.44 9.82
C PRO A 164 14.49 -10.76 9.87
N PHE A 165 13.45 -11.48 9.44
CA PHE A 165 12.03 -11.03 9.38
C PHE A 165 11.63 -10.16 8.19
N TYR A 166 12.55 -9.81 7.29
CA TYR A 166 12.20 -9.19 6.01
C TYR A 166 12.23 -10.24 4.90
N THR A 167 11.07 -10.83 4.63
CA THR A 167 10.94 -11.97 3.71
C THR A 167 10.20 -11.56 2.43
N THR A 168 10.50 -12.24 1.31
CA THR A 168 9.64 -12.15 0.12
C THR A 168 8.60 -13.25 0.21
N ARG A 169 7.34 -12.87 0.36
CA ARG A 169 6.23 -13.81 0.44
C ARG A 169 6.10 -14.61 -0.87
N PRO A 170 5.73 -15.90 -0.83
CA PRO A 170 5.50 -16.70 -2.04
C PRO A 170 4.48 -16.06 -3.00
N LEU A 171 3.38 -15.50 -2.47
CA LEU A 171 2.36 -14.81 -3.27
C LEU A 171 2.93 -13.60 -4.04
N PHE A 172 3.91 -12.90 -3.46
CA PHE A 172 4.56 -11.76 -4.12
C PHE A 172 5.24 -12.16 -5.42
N ARG A 173 5.76 -13.39 -5.49
CA ARG A 173 6.41 -13.92 -6.70
C ARG A 173 5.43 -14.54 -7.67
N ALA A 174 4.39 -15.18 -7.14
CA ALA A 174 3.48 -16.03 -7.90
C ALA A 174 2.56 -15.24 -8.85
N PHE A 175 2.23 -14.00 -8.52
CA PHE A 175 1.41 -13.15 -9.36
C PHE A 175 1.62 -11.67 -9.10
N PHE A 176 1.14 -10.84 -10.02
CA PHE A 176 1.03 -9.40 -9.82
C PHE A 176 -0.31 -8.89 -10.35
N ILE A 177 -0.67 -7.68 -9.95
CA ILE A 177 -1.82 -6.96 -10.50
C ILE A 177 -1.30 -5.83 -11.39
N ALA A 178 -1.84 -5.69 -12.59
CA ALA A 178 -1.57 -4.57 -13.47
C ALA A 178 -2.83 -3.72 -13.63
N ILE A 179 -2.68 -2.39 -13.53
CA ILE A 179 -3.72 -1.41 -13.80
C ILE A 179 -3.44 -0.80 -15.18
N PRO A 180 -4.20 -1.17 -16.24
CA PRO A 180 -3.99 -0.65 -17.59
C PRO A 180 -4.10 0.87 -17.66
N GLY A 181 -3.19 1.52 -18.41
CA GLY A 181 -3.10 2.97 -18.55
C GLY A 181 -4.40 3.67 -18.95
N ARG A 182 -5.22 3.01 -19.76
CA ARG A 182 -6.52 3.49 -20.22
C ARG A 182 -7.61 3.52 -19.13
N ASN A 183 -7.42 2.81 -18.02
CA ASN A 183 -8.48 2.58 -17.04
C ASN A 183 -8.49 3.60 -15.88
N TRP A 184 -7.39 4.33 -15.64
CA TRP A 184 -7.24 5.14 -14.41
C TRP A 184 -7.12 6.67 -14.64
N GLY A 185 -7.31 7.12 -15.87
CA GLY A 185 -7.05 8.50 -16.28
C GLY A 185 -8.15 9.55 -16.02
N GLY A 186 -9.36 9.11 -15.64
CA GLY A 186 -10.56 9.96 -15.64
C GLY A 186 -11.16 10.21 -14.25
N CYS A 187 -11.88 11.35 -14.13
CA CYS A 187 -12.64 11.77 -12.95
C CYS A 187 -13.53 10.57 -12.44
N ALA A 188 -14.21 9.84 -13.35
CA ALA A 188 -15.07 8.68 -13.02
C ALA A 188 -14.33 7.46 -12.43
N ALA A 189 -13.12 7.15 -12.89
CA ALA A 189 -12.34 6.03 -12.36
C ALA A 189 -11.89 6.27 -10.91
N LEU A 190 -11.66 7.53 -10.53
CA LEU A 190 -11.32 7.91 -9.16
C LEU A 190 -12.54 7.91 -8.24
N GLU A 191 -13.70 8.38 -8.71
CA GLU A 191 -14.94 8.38 -7.92
C GLU A 191 -15.41 6.97 -7.58
N ASN A 192 -15.16 6.00 -8.48
CA ASN A 192 -15.49 4.61 -8.25
C ASN A 192 -14.25 3.70 -8.41
N ILE A 193 -13.23 3.96 -7.59
CA ILE A 193 -11.95 3.24 -7.60
C ILE A 193 -12.12 1.71 -7.45
N ALA A 194 -13.14 1.25 -6.70
CA ALA A 194 -13.47 -0.16 -6.53
C ALA A 194 -13.84 -0.84 -7.86
N SER A 195 -14.52 -0.12 -8.75
CA SER A 195 -14.96 -0.62 -10.06
C SER A 195 -13.86 -0.62 -11.14
N LEU A 196 -12.69 -0.02 -10.83
CA LEU A 196 -11.57 0.09 -11.74
C LEU A 196 -11.17 -1.26 -12.31
N LYS A 197 -11.03 -1.35 -13.64
CA LYS A 197 -10.59 -2.58 -14.30
C LYS A 197 -9.10 -2.83 -14.13
N VAL A 198 -8.75 -4.03 -13.71
CA VAL A 198 -7.38 -4.50 -13.46
C VAL A 198 -7.16 -5.88 -14.10
N LEU A 199 -5.89 -6.24 -14.28
CA LEU A 199 -5.45 -7.55 -14.72
C LEU A 199 -4.72 -8.25 -13.57
N ILE A 200 -5.12 -9.46 -13.23
CA ILE A 200 -4.35 -10.35 -12.34
C ILE A 200 -3.59 -11.32 -13.25
N VAL A 201 -2.27 -11.39 -13.12
CA VAL A 201 -1.40 -12.17 -14.02
C VAL A 201 -0.56 -13.13 -13.19
N LEU A 202 -0.65 -14.43 -13.48
CA LEU A 202 0.19 -15.45 -12.85
C LEU A 202 1.56 -15.48 -13.53
N THR A 203 2.63 -15.48 -12.76
CA THR A 203 4.02 -15.51 -13.27
C THR A 203 4.49 -16.92 -13.60
N GLY A 204 3.82 -17.94 -13.04
CA GLY A 204 4.25 -19.34 -13.06
C GLY A 204 5.12 -19.75 -11.87
N GLU A 205 5.53 -18.80 -11.02
CA GLU A 205 6.25 -19.11 -9.77
C GLU A 205 5.31 -19.76 -8.75
N THR A 206 5.65 -20.96 -8.32
CA THR A 206 4.81 -21.74 -7.38
C THR A 206 5.54 -22.15 -6.10
N LYS A 207 6.84 -21.87 -6.02
CA LYS A 207 7.68 -22.28 -4.90
C LYS A 207 7.20 -21.63 -3.59
N GLY A 208 6.92 -22.46 -2.59
CA GLY A 208 6.55 -22.03 -1.24
C GLY A 208 5.08 -21.67 -1.06
N LEU A 209 4.25 -21.77 -2.09
CA LEU A 209 2.80 -21.63 -1.94
C LEU A 209 2.21 -22.83 -1.20
N SER A 210 1.19 -22.59 -0.40
CA SER A 210 0.40 -23.64 0.27
C SER A 210 -0.35 -24.54 -0.73
N ALA A 211 -0.80 -23.96 -1.84
CA ALA A 211 -1.49 -24.63 -2.94
C ALA A 211 -1.39 -23.81 -4.24
N PRO A 212 -1.61 -24.42 -5.41
CA PRO A 212 -1.69 -23.68 -6.68
C PRO A 212 -2.72 -22.53 -6.62
N ILE A 213 -2.42 -21.43 -7.29
CA ILE A 213 -3.37 -20.32 -7.45
C ILE A 213 -4.35 -20.69 -8.55
N SER A 214 -5.64 -20.47 -8.30
CA SER A 214 -6.71 -20.72 -9.26
C SER A 214 -7.69 -19.55 -9.25
N PHE A 215 -8.19 -19.16 -10.42
CA PHE A 215 -9.21 -18.12 -10.56
C PHE A 215 -10.65 -18.63 -10.39
N ALA A 216 -10.83 -19.89 -9.96
CA ALA A 216 -12.15 -20.49 -9.83
C ALA A 216 -13.08 -19.71 -8.89
N SER A 217 -12.56 -19.14 -7.79
CA SER A 217 -13.38 -18.36 -6.83
C SER A 217 -13.90 -17.04 -7.38
N ILE A 218 -13.35 -16.55 -8.49
CA ILE A 218 -13.71 -15.27 -9.12
C ILE A 218 -14.15 -15.42 -10.58
N ALA A 219 -14.42 -16.65 -11.04
CA ALA A 219 -14.72 -16.93 -12.44
C ALA A 219 -16.00 -16.24 -12.96
N ASP A 220 -16.98 -16.01 -12.08
CA ASP A 220 -18.24 -15.32 -12.40
C ASP A 220 -18.09 -13.79 -12.49
N LYS A 221 -17.04 -13.23 -11.87
CA LYS A 221 -16.75 -11.79 -11.81
C LYS A 221 -15.59 -11.36 -12.70
N SER A 222 -14.98 -12.30 -13.41
CA SER A 222 -13.77 -12.06 -14.18
C SER A 222 -13.86 -12.59 -15.60
N LYS A 223 -13.00 -12.05 -16.47
CA LYS A 223 -12.85 -12.49 -17.84
C LYS A 223 -11.46 -13.09 -18.02
N ALA A 224 -11.40 -14.38 -18.34
CA ALA A 224 -10.15 -15.05 -18.63
C ALA A 224 -9.41 -14.39 -19.81
N ARG A 225 -8.09 -14.27 -19.67
CA ARG A 225 -7.16 -13.71 -20.63
C ARG A 225 -5.93 -14.62 -20.72
N THR A 226 -5.26 -14.57 -21.87
CA THR A 226 -3.94 -15.18 -22.03
C THR A 226 -3.02 -14.09 -22.52
N LEU A 227 -2.04 -13.71 -21.69
CA LEU A 227 -1.12 -12.61 -21.98
C LEU A 227 0.28 -13.18 -22.10
N ASN A 228 0.79 -13.27 -23.33
CA ASN A 228 2.13 -13.77 -23.63
C ASN A 228 2.36 -15.20 -23.11
N GLY A 229 1.32 -16.05 -23.22
CA GLY A 229 1.34 -17.42 -22.71
C GLY A 229 1.10 -17.55 -21.21
N LEU A 230 0.96 -16.45 -20.48
CA LEU A 230 0.60 -16.45 -19.06
C LEU A 230 -0.92 -16.48 -18.86
N GLU A 231 -1.33 -17.19 -17.82
CA GLU A 231 -2.71 -17.19 -17.34
C GLU A 231 -3.00 -15.86 -16.65
N ALA A 232 -4.08 -15.19 -17.09
CA ALA A 232 -4.49 -13.93 -16.53
C ALA A 232 -6.01 -13.81 -16.49
N VAL A 233 -6.52 -12.91 -15.65
CA VAL A 233 -7.93 -12.53 -15.64
C VAL A 233 -8.08 -11.01 -15.57
N GLU A 234 -9.08 -10.51 -16.28
CA GLU A 234 -9.52 -9.12 -16.18
C GLU A 234 -10.72 -9.04 -15.23
N THR A 235 -10.63 -8.19 -14.20
CA THR A 235 -11.68 -8.02 -13.19
C THR A 235 -11.71 -6.57 -12.68
N ASN A 236 -12.56 -6.25 -11.69
CA ASN A 236 -12.51 -4.96 -10.99
C ASN A 236 -11.55 -5.01 -9.79
N LEU A 237 -11.10 -3.84 -9.32
CA LEU A 237 -10.12 -3.73 -8.24
C LEU A 237 -10.65 -4.34 -6.93
N GLU A 238 -11.94 -4.19 -6.64
CA GLU A 238 -12.56 -4.82 -5.47
C GLU A 238 -12.41 -6.34 -5.48
N THR A 239 -12.84 -7.00 -6.54
CA THR A 239 -12.72 -8.47 -6.68
C THR A 239 -11.26 -8.92 -6.64
N ALA A 240 -10.34 -8.14 -7.22
CA ALA A 240 -8.92 -8.47 -7.18
C ALA A 240 -8.32 -8.37 -5.77
N VAL A 241 -8.73 -7.37 -4.98
CA VAL A 241 -8.32 -7.23 -3.59
C VAL A 241 -8.94 -8.32 -2.72
N ASP A 242 -10.19 -8.68 -2.95
CA ASP A 242 -10.85 -9.78 -2.22
C ASP A 242 -10.18 -11.11 -2.48
N PHE A 243 -9.88 -11.41 -3.75
CA PHE A 243 -9.11 -12.58 -4.13
C PHE A 243 -7.73 -12.62 -3.47
N LEU A 244 -7.06 -11.48 -3.38
CA LEU A 244 -5.75 -11.36 -2.73
C LEU A 244 -5.83 -11.58 -1.22
N MET A 245 -6.84 -11.02 -0.54
CA MET A 245 -7.09 -11.27 0.89
C MET A 245 -7.40 -12.76 1.14
N GLU A 246 -8.19 -13.41 0.28
CA GLU A 246 -8.48 -14.85 0.37
C GLU A 246 -7.20 -15.69 0.23
N LEU A 247 -6.33 -15.34 -0.72
CA LEU A 247 -5.03 -16.01 -0.88
C LEU A 247 -4.14 -15.80 0.34
N GLU A 248 -4.07 -14.57 0.88
CA GLU A 248 -3.31 -14.27 2.08
C GLU A 248 -3.78 -15.12 3.27
N HIS A 249 -5.09 -15.15 3.53
CA HIS A 249 -5.66 -15.99 4.58
C HIS A 249 -5.37 -17.48 4.38
N ARG A 250 -5.44 -17.96 3.14
CA ARG A 250 -5.10 -19.36 2.83
C ARG A 250 -3.64 -19.69 3.17
N GLU A 251 -2.70 -18.80 2.85
CA GLU A 251 -1.30 -19.01 3.21
C GLU A 251 -1.09 -18.90 4.73
N GLU A 252 -1.77 -17.97 5.40
CA GLU A 252 -1.73 -17.81 6.86
C GLU A 252 -2.29 -19.02 7.61
N ASP A 253 -3.35 -19.66 7.11
CA ASP A 253 -3.93 -20.87 7.69
C ASP A 253 -2.94 -22.05 7.70
N VAL A 254 -2.02 -22.08 6.74
CA VAL A 254 -1.03 -23.18 6.59
C VAL A 254 0.30 -22.86 7.25
N PHE A 255 0.78 -21.61 7.11
CA PHE A 255 2.12 -21.20 7.54
C PHE A 255 2.14 -20.29 8.76
N GLY A 256 0.98 -19.87 9.24
CA GLY A 256 0.84 -18.79 10.21
C GLY A 256 1.14 -17.42 9.60
N LEU A 257 1.08 -16.38 10.44
CA LEU A 257 1.44 -15.02 10.06
C LEU A 257 2.92 -14.94 9.66
N GLN A 258 3.20 -14.27 8.54
CA GLN A 258 4.55 -14.14 7.98
C GLN A 258 4.94 -12.68 7.71
N PRO A 259 6.00 -12.13 8.34
CA PRO A 259 6.87 -12.80 9.30
C PRO A 259 6.13 -13.10 10.62
N ASP A 260 6.65 -14.04 11.41
CA ASP A 260 6.13 -14.31 12.76
C ASP A 260 6.14 -12.99 13.57
N PRO A 261 4.98 -12.46 13.99
CA PRO A 261 4.91 -11.15 14.64
C PRO A 261 5.68 -11.08 15.97
N VAL A 262 5.76 -12.19 16.71
CA VAL A 262 6.51 -12.26 17.97
C VAL A 262 8.01 -12.27 17.69
N ALA A 263 8.46 -13.10 16.75
CA ALA A 263 9.87 -13.14 16.40
C ALA A 263 10.32 -11.81 15.77
N ALA A 264 9.48 -11.25 14.91
CA ALA A 264 9.73 -10.00 14.22
C ALA A 264 9.80 -8.83 15.19
N SER A 265 9.03 -8.80 16.28
CA SER A 265 9.08 -7.70 17.29
C SER A 265 10.50 -7.37 17.82
N ARG A 266 11.48 -8.27 17.63
CA ARG A 266 12.91 -8.08 17.97
C ARG A 266 13.79 -7.54 16.83
N GLY A 267 13.21 -7.28 15.67
CA GLY A 267 13.89 -6.85 14.45
C GLY A 267 14.11 -5.35 14.34
N MET A 268 14.72 -4.94 13.23
CA MET A 268 14.97 -3.53 12.90
C MET A 268 13.67 -2.84 12.47
N CYS A 269 13.44 -1.63 12.96
CA CYS A 269 12.37 -0.77 12.48
C CYS A 269 12.63 -0.42 11.00
N PRO A 270 11.67 -0.68 10.09
CA PRO A 270 11.84 -0.38 8.67
C PRO A 270 11.97 1.12 8.39
N PHE A 271 11.55 1.95 9.34
CA PHE A 271 11.42 3.40 9.18
C PHE A 271 12.59 4.18 9.75
N THR A 272 13.14 3.74 10.89
CA THR A 272 14.18 4.48 11.62
C THR A 272 15.56 3.84 11.55
N GLN A 273 15.68 2.60 11.05
CA GLN A 273 16.93 1.84 11.06
C GLN A 273 17.51 1.64 12.48
N GLU A 274 16.65 1.73 13.50
CA GLU A 274 16.94 1.37 14.88
C GLU A 274 16.17 0.09 15.24
N PRO A 275 16.63 -0.73 16.19
CA PRO A 275 15.83 -1.86 16.67
C PRO A 275 14.47 -1.34 17.15
N LEU A 276 13.38 -1.81 16.52
CA LEU A 276 12.02 -1.31 16.80
C LEU A 276 11.72 -1.41 18.30
N HIS A 277 12.12 -2.54 18.89
CA HIS A 277 11.95 -2.82 20.30
C HIS A 277 12.67 -1.80 21.20
N GLU A 278 13.94 -1.47 20.92
CA GLU A 278 14.69 -0.51 21.73
C GLU A 278 14.08 0.88 21.66
N TRP A 279 13.66 1.29 20.45
CA TRP A 279 13.02 2.58 20.22
C TRP A 279 11.67 2.69 20.94
N VAL A 280 10.83 1.65 20.84
CA VAL A 280 9.55 1.56 21.57
C VAL A 280 9.78 1.59 23.07
N GLN A 281 10.73 0.79 23.57
CA GLN A 281 11.01 0.68 24.99
C GLN A 281 11.55 2.00 25.57
N ASP A 282 12.44 2.69 24.85
CA ASP A 282 12.95 4.00 25.25
C ASP A 282 11.84 5.05 25.31
N ARG A 283 10.97 5.09 24.30
CA ARG A 283 9.81 5.99 24.30
C ARG A 283 8.83 5.66 25.44
N ALA A 284 8.60 4.38 25.73
CA ALA A 284 7.77 3.96 26.85
C ALA A 284 8.33 4.48 28.19
N ARG A 285 9.64 4.32 28.42
CA ARG A 285 10.29 4.80 29.66
C ARG A 285 10.13 6.32 29.83
N ARG A 286 10.28 7.08 28.74
CA ARG A 286 10.07 8.54 28.74
C ARG A 286 8.63 8.93 29.09
N LEU A 287 7.65 8.08 28.78
CA LEU A 287 6.24 8.26 29.15
C LEU A 287 5.90 7.74 30.55
N GLY A 288 6.90 7.32 31.34
CA GLY A 288 6.72 6.84 32.70
C GLY A 288 6.48 5.34 32.83
N TRP A 289 6.77 4.55 31.79
CA TRP A 289 6.64 3.09 31.84
C TRP A 289 7.58 2.49 32.89
N LYS A 290 6.97 1.86 33.90
CA LYS A 290 7.65 1.11 34.96
C LYS A 290 7.48 -0.40 34.84
N GLY A 291 6.69 -0.85 33.84
CA GLY A 291 6.61 -2.26 33.50
C GLY A 291 7.95 -2.75 32.98
N GLY A 292 8.15 -4.07 32.96
CA GLY A 292 9.34 -4.67 32.35
C GLY A 292 9.43 -4.42 30.84
N GLU A 293 10.09 -5.33 30.15
CA GLU A 293 10.18 -5.31 28.69
C GLU A 293 8.77 -5.34 28.04
N ILE A 294 8.54 -4.50 27.03
CA ILE A 294 7.33 -4.54 26.20
C ILE A 294 7.52 -5.63 25.14
N VAL A 295 6.88 -6.78 25.36
CA VAL A 295 7.08 -7.98 24.53
C VAL A 295 5.88 -8.23 23.62
N GLY A 296 6.16 -8.76 22.43
CA GLY A 296 5.14 -9.24 21.49
C GLY A 296 4.68 -8.18 20.49
N PRO A 297 3.85 -8.58 19.53
CA PRO A 297 3.43 -7.69 18.45
C PRO A 297 2.58 -6.54 18.97
N SER A 298 2.72 -5.37 18.33
CA SER A 298 1.98 -4.18 18.74
C SER A 298 0.47 -4.33 18.61
N SER A 299 -0.01 -5.29 17.80
CA SER A 299 -1.43 -5.63 17.64
C SER A 299 -2.10 -6.13 18.94
N ARG A 300 -1.32 -6.46 19.96
CA ARG A 300 -1.82 -6.97 21.26
C ARG A 300 -1.69 -5.97 22.41
N TRP A 301 -1.18 -4.77 22.16
CA TRP A 301 -0.88 -3.80 23.22
C TRP A 301 -2.11 -3.05 23.73
N VAL A 302 -3.14 -2.91 22.90
CA VAL A 302 -4.33 -2.12 23.22
C VAL A 302 -5.46 -3.00 23.72
N ASP A 303 -5.97 -2.70 24.92
CA ASP A 303 -7.22 -3.29 25.39
C ASP A 303 -8.41 -2.60 24.71
N MET A 304 -8.99 -3.27 23.72
CA MET A 304 -10.14 -2.76 22.96
C MET A 304 -11.42 -2.64 23.79
N ASN A 305 -11.50 -3.23 24.99
CA ASN A 305 -12.62 -2.96 25.90
C ASN A 305 -12.51 -1.57 26.52
N MET A 306 -11.29 -1.04 26.65
CA MET A 306 -11.01 0.31 27.14
C MET A 306 -11.00 1.33 26.01
N TYR A 307 -10.47 0.95 24.84
CA TYR A 307 -10.34 1.80 23.66
C TYR A 307 -11.22 1.28 22.52
N ILE A 308 -12.53 1.48 22.66
CA ILE A 308 -13.54 0.97 21.71
C ILE A 308 -13.46 1.69 20.36
N ALA A 309 -13.11 2.98 20.37
CA ALA A 309 -12.95 3.80 19.17
C ALA A 309 -11.48 3.95 18.80
N TRP A 310 -11.19 3.96 17.50
CA TRP A 310 -9.84 4.27 17.02
C TRP A 310 -9.50 5.74 17.25
N THR A 311 -8.54 5.98 18.14
CA THR A 311 -8.11 7.29 18.61
C THR A 311 -6.59 7.37 18.75
N GLY A 312 -6.07 8.57 18.96
CA GLY A 312 -4.65 8.87 19.02
C GLY A 312 -4.02 9.13 17.66
N PHE A 313 -2.69 9.14 17.63
CA PHE A 313 -1.90 9.55 16.46
C PHE A 313 -2.23 8.84 15.14
N GLY A 314 -2.43 7.51 15.18
CA GLY A 314 -2.78 6.73 13.99
C GLY A 314 -4.08 7.23 13.35
N ALA A 315 -5.12 7.42 14.18
CA ALA A 315 -6.43 7.92 13.75
C ALA A 315 -6.36 9.37 13.25
N GLN A 316 -5.62 10.23 13.95
CA GLN A 316 -5.42 11.63 13.55
C GLN A 316 -4.75 11.74 12.18
N VAL A 317 -3.65 11.02 11.97
CA VAL A 317 -2.93 11.05 10.70
C VAL A 317 -3.77 10.43 9.58
N ASP A 318 -4.45 9.32 9.83
CA ASP A 318 -5.34 8.75 8.83
C ASP A 318 -6.45 9.73 8.44
N ALA A 319 -7.08 10.40 9.41
CA ALA A 319 -8.09 11.41 9.14
C ALA A 319 -7.55 12.56 8.28
N VAL A 320 -6.32 13.04 8.53
CA VAL A 320 -5.68 14.07 7.69
C VAL A 320 -5.42 13.55 6.27
N MET A 321 -4.90 12.34 6.13
CA MET A 321 -4.59 11.72 4.84
C MET A 321 -5.85 11.44 4.03
N MET A 322 -6.92 10.98 4.68
CA MET A 322 -8.19 10.59 4.09
C MET A 322 -9.10 11.77 3.79
N ASN A 323 -9.31 12.65 4.76
CA ASN A 323 -10.35 13.67 4.68
C ASN A 323 -9.82 15.01 4.20
N ASN A 324 -8.64 15.42 4.65
CA ASN A 324 -8.12 16.74 4.33
C ASN A 324 -7.35 16.72 3.00
N ARG A 325 -6.39 15.82 2.83
CA ARG A 325 -5.56 15.80 1.60
C ARG A 325 -6.37 15.39 0.36
N VAL A 326 -7.16 14.32 0.42
CA VAL A 326 -7.98 13.87 -0.71
C VAL A 326 -8.99 14.94 -1.10
N ARG A 327 -9.70 15.55 -0.13
CA ARG A 327 -10.65 16.62 -0.41
C ARG A 327 -9.97 17.83 -1.07
N VAL A 328 -8.85 18.30 -0.52
CA VAL A 328 -8.11 19.43 -1.10
C VAL A 328 -7.63 19.12 -2.51
N MET A 329 -7.12 17.91 -2.76
CA MET A 329 -6.71 17.50 -4.10
C MET A 329 -7.90 17.37 -5.05
N TRP A 330 -9.05 16.88 -4.60
CA TRP A 330 -10.29 16.86 -5.37
C TRP A 330 -10.78 18.27 -5.70
N ASP A 331 -10.78 19.18 -4.75
CA ASP A 331 -11.21 20.57 -4.97
C ASP A 331 -10.28 21.28 -5.95
N TRP A 332 -8.97 21.06 -5.84
CA TRP A 332 -7.99 21.57 -6.80
C TRP A 332 -8.17 20.95 -8.19
N HIS A 333 -8.44 19.65 -8.25
CA HIS A 333 -8.70 18.95 -9.49
C HIS A 333 -9.98 19.45 -10.16
N ARG A 334 -11.12 19.53 -9.46
CA ARG A 334 -12.41 19.98 -10.02
C ARG A 334 -12.35 21.38 -10.61
N ARG A 335 -11.54 22.29 -10.05
CA ARG A 335 -11.33 23.63 -10.61
C ARG A 335 -10.69 23.61 -12.00
N ASN A 336 -9.99 22.53 -12.34
CA ASN A 336 -9.20 22.38 -13.56
C ASN A 336 -9.54 21.09 -14.36
N CYS A 337 -10.49 20.25 -13.90
CA CYS A 337 -10.83 18.94 -14.53
C CYS A 337 -11.39 19.24 -15.92
N ARG A 338 -10.74 18.68 -16.93
CA ARG A 338 -11.23 18.62 -18.31
C ARG A 338 -11.68 17.20 -18.68
N CYS A 339 -11.88 16.31 -17.71
CA CYS A 339 -12.22 14.92 -18.01
C CYS A 339 -13.57 14.76 -18.73
N ASP A 340 -14.45 15.77 -18.68
CA ASP A 340 -15.69 15.84 -19.47
C ASP A 340 -15.46 16.29 -20.93
N LYS A 341 -14.22 16.67 -21.29
CA LYS A 341 -13.81 17.09 -22.63
C LYS A 341 -12.80 16.07 -23.17
N GLU A 342 -13.34 14.94 -23.63
CA GLU A 342 -12.74 13.90 -24.47
C GLU A 342 -11.24 13.65 -24.35
N TRP A 343 -10.87 12.50 -23.74
CA TRP A 343 -9.64 11.80 -24.13
C TRP A 343 -9.91 11.10 -25.47
N VAL A 344 -9.83 11.84 -26.58
CA VAL A 344 -9.73 11.21 -27.91
C VAL A 344 -8.35 10.56 -27.96
N PHE A 345 -8.30 9.23 -27.83
CA PHE A 345 -7.15 8.48 -28.32
C PHE A 345 -7.14 8.69 -29.84
N VAL A 346 -6.17 9.43 -30.35
CA VAL A 346 -5.90 9.47 -31.78
C VAL A 346 -5.28 8.13 -32.12
N ASP A 347 -6.08 7.20 -32.63
CA ASP A 347 -5.57 6.05 -33.37
C ASP A 347 -4.94 6.61 -34.66
N GLU A 348 -3.61 6.75 -34.67
CA GLU A 348 -2.86 6.95 -35.92
C GLU A 348 -2.83 5.63 -36.69
N ASP A 349 -3.96 5.26 -37.28
CA ASP A 349 -4.00 4.17 -38.26
C ASP A 349 -5.03 4.45 -39.36
N THR A 350 -4.86 5.59 -40.05
CA THR A 350 -5.44 5.82 -41.39
C THR A 350 -4.63 6.86 -42.15
N SER A 351 -3.46 6.48 -42.65
CA SER A 351 -2.92 7.14 -43.86
C SER A 351 -2.05 6.19 -44.70
N GLN A 352 -2.69 5.16 -45.24
CA GLN A 352 -2.34 4.66 -46.56
C GLN A 352 -3.60 4.68 -47.39
N ASP A 353 -3.74 5.71 -48.23
CA ASP A 353 -3.92 5.56 -49.67
C ASP A 353 -4.50 6.87 -50.25
N LYS A 354 -3.68 7.55 -51.05
CA LYS A 354 -4.10 8.34 -52.22
C LYS A 354 -2.85 8.80 -52.96
N SER A 355 -2.39 7.89 -53.81
CA SER A 355 -1.53 8.22 -54.94
C SER A 355 -2.27 9.12 -55.94
N ARG A 356 -1.54 10.11 -56.47
CA ARG A 356 -1.65 10.78 -57.80
C ARG A 356 -3.04 11.19 -58.33
N VAL A 357 -3.20 12.48 -58.65
CA VAL A 357 -3.24 12.97 -60.06
C VAL A 357 -2.66 14.40 -60.13
N THR A 358 -1.78 14.59 -61.10
CA THR A 358 -1.05 15.79 -61.55
C THR A 358 -1.95 16.90 -62.11
N SER A 359 -1.49 18.16 -62.03
CA SER A 359 -1.09 19.08 -63.12
C SER A 359 -1.98 20.32 -63.27
N ALA A 360 -1.46 21.49 -62.89
CA ALA A 360 -0.98 22.57 -63.80
C ALA A 360 -0.37 23.69 -62.95
#